data_AF-A0A7J8DKT3-F1
#
_entry.id   AF-A0A7J8DKT3-F1
#
_cell.length_a   1.000
_cell.length_b   1.000
_cell.length_c   1.000
_cell.angle_alpha   90.00
_cell.angle_beta   90.00
_cell.angle_gamma   90.00
#
_symmetry.space_group_name_H-M   'P 1'
#
loop_
_entity.id
_entity.type
_entity.pdbx_description
1 polymer ?
#
loop_
_entity_poly.entity_id
_entity_poly.type
_entity_poly.pdbx_seq_one_letter_code
_entity_poly.pdbx_strand_id
1 'polypeptide(L)'
;MAGQSIGGLLYALFSGQPLVVLLTTAPLALYTHVIRGICDDYNLDFSTFYAWTGLWNSFFLALYAFFNLSLIMSLFKRSTEEIIALFISITFVLDAVKGMVKIFQKYYYSDSLWSYSADRTPLKSLLGLGASLNTSFHSALNTSLLASPQGLASMSGHPSYHASRETAVLSLLIMLGTLWLSYTLYQFKKSPYLHPYMREILSDCALPISVLTFSLICSYGFREIKMSKFRYNPRENLFKIAEMHSLSLKAISSAMGLGFLLSMLFFIEQNLVAALANAPENRLVKGTAYHWDLLLIAVINMGLSLFGMPWIHAAYPHSPLHVRALAHVEERVENGHIYETIVNVKETRLTTLGASILVGFSLLLLPVPLQWIPKPVLYGLFLYIALTSIDANQLFERLALLFKDQASYPPTHYIRRVPQRKIHYFTGLQILQLLLLCAFGMSPLPYMKMIFPLIMIAMIPIRYKLLPRIIEAKYLDAMDAEH
;
A
#
# COMPACT_ATOMS: atom_id res chain seq x y z
N MET A 1 -13.71 -5.87 0.51
CA MET A 1 -15.00 -5.41 -0.04
C MET A 1 -16.07 -5.28 1.03
N ALA A 2 -16.60 -6.35 1.63
CA ALA A 2 -17.65 -6.24 2.66
C ALA A 2 -17.27 -5.34 3.85
N GLY A 3 -16.14 -5.64 4.53
CA GLY A 3 -15.66 -4.81 5.64
C GLY A 3 -15.36 -3.35 5.26
N GLN A 4 -14.84 -3.12 4.05
CA GLN A 4 -14.58 -1.77 3.51
C GLN A 4 -15.87 -1.00 3.23
N SER A 5 -16.90 -1.66 2.69
CA SER A 5 -18.19 -1.02 2.43
C SER A 5 -18.89 -0.66 3.74
N ILE A 6 -18.99 -1.59 4.69
CA ILE A 6 -19.65 -1.37 5.99
C ILE A 6 -18.93 -0.29 6.78
N GLY A 7 -17.61 -0.42 6.95
CA GLY A 7 -16.85 0.55 7.72
C GLY A 7 -16.70 1.91 7.02
N GLY A 8 -16.61 1.93 5.68
CA GLY A 8 -16.66 3.17 4.90
C GLY A 8 -18.00 3.90 5.01
N LEU A 9 -19.12 3.18 5.00
CA LEU A 9 -20.47 3.74 5.22
C LEU A 9 -20.60 4.36 6.62
N LEU A 10 -20.23 3.62 7.66
CA LEU A 10 -20.28 4.10 9.03
C LEU A 10 -19.37 5.33 9.21
N TYR A 11 -18.15 5.29 8.66
CA TYR A 11 -17.24 6.41 8.74
C TYR A 11 -17.77 7.63 7.98
N ALA A 12 -18.29 7.48 6.77
CA ALA A 12 -18.80 8.60 6.00
C ALA A 12 -20.05 9.27 6.64
N LEU A 13 -20.86 8.51 7.39
CA LEU A 13 -22.00 9.04 8.13
C LEU A 13 -21.60 9.77 9.42
N PHE A 14 -20.65 9.22 10.18
CA PHE A 14 -20.37 9.69 11.54
C PHE A 14 -19.04 10.44 11.69
N SER A 15 -18.12 10.41 10.72
CA SER A 15 -16.82 11.09 10.82
C SER A 15 -16.94 12.61 10.90
N GLY A 16 -15.96 13.21 11.58
CA GLY A 16 -15.75 14.64 11.55
C GLY A 16 -15.01 15.07 10.28
N GLN A 17 -14.04 14.28 9.80
CA GLN A 17 -13.39 14.48 8.50
C GLN A 17 -13.81 13.43 7.45
N PRO A 18 -14.92 13.66 6.70
CA PRO A 18 -15.46 12.69 5.75
C PRO A 18 -14.69 12.59 4.43
N LEU A 19 -13.68 13.43 4.21
CA LEU A 19 -12.81 13.36 3.02
C LEU A 19 -11.79 12.22 3.12
N VAL A 20 -11.54 11.71 4.32
CA VAL A 20 -10.63 10.59 4.56
C VAL A 20 -11.29 9.28 4.10
N VAL A 21 -10.58 8.53 3.26
CA VAL A 21 -11.06 7.26 2.71
C VAL A 21 -10.47 6.10 3.49
N LEU A 22 -11.32 5.22 4.01
CA LEU A 22 -10.89 4.04 4.76
C LEU A 22 -10.65 2.85 3.84
N LEU A 23 -9.46 2.24 3.91
CA LEU A 23 -9.15 0.99 3.25
C LEU A 23 -8.29 0.08 4.15
N THR A 24 -8.09 -1.15 3.69
CA THR A 24 -7.11 -2.07 4.27
C THR A 24 -5.79 -1.80 3.57
N THR A 25 -4.77 -1.33 4.30
CA THR A 25 -3.45 -1.00 3.72
C THR A 25 -2.49 -2.18 3.73
N ALA A 26 -1.37 -2.05 3.03
CA ALA A 26 -0.33 -3.07 2.97
C ALA A 26 0.29 -3.41 4.34
N PRO A 27 0.62 -2.44 5.22
CA PRO A 27 1.08 -2.72 6.59
C PRO A 27 0.09 -3.57 7.40
N LEU A 28 -1.21 -3.37 7.19
CA LEU A 28 -2.24 -4.14 7.88
C LEU A 28 -2.38 -5.57 7.37
N ALA A 29 -2.30 -5.76 6.06
CA ALA A 29 -2.26 -7.09 5.45
C ALA A 29 -1.03 -7.88 5.94
N LEU A 30 0.11 -7.19 6.06
CA LEU A 30 1.33 -7.73 6.62
C LEU A 30 1.14 -8.17 8.08
N TYR A 31 0.51 -7.33 8.90
CA TYR A 31 0.20 -7.63 10.28
C TYR A 31 -0.69 -8.88 10.42
N THR A 32 -1.69 -9.01 9.54
CA THR A 32 -2.58 -10.18 9.49
C THR A 32 -1.80 -11.47 9.15
N HIS A 33 -0.84 -11.39 8.24
CA HIS A 33 0.04 -12.52 7.93
C HIS A 33 0.94 -12.91 9.11
N VAL A 34 1.43 -11.93 9.89
CA VAL A 34 2.21 -12.21 11.11
C VAL A 34 1.34 -12.91 12.15
N ILE A 35 0.13 -12.40 12.38
CA ILE A 35 -0.85 -13.05 13.27
C ILE A 35 -1.08 -14.49 12.84
N ARG A 36 -1.27 -14.74 11.54
CA ARG A 36 -1.46 -16.10 11.03
C ARG A 36 -0.25 -17.00 11.26
N GLY A 37 0.96 -16.51 11.03
CA GLY A 37 2.20 -17.26 11.34
C GLY A 37 2.31 -17.62 12.82
N ILE A 38 1.99 -16.70 13.73
CA ILE A 38 1.95 -16.97 15.18
C ILE A 38 0.88 -18.02 15.51
N CYS A 39 -0.29 -17.94 14.89
CA CYS A 39 -1.35 -18.93 15.11
C CYS A 39 -0.92 -20.33 14.66
N ASP A 40 -0.25 -20.43 13.51
CA ASP A 40 0.26 -21.69 12.98
C ASP A 40 1.41 -22.25 13.85
N ASP A 41 2.33 -21.41 14.34
CA ASP A 41 3.44 -21.80 15.22
C ASP A 41 2.97 -22.30 16.61
N TYR A 42 1.93 -21.67 17.17
CA TYR A 42 1.41 -21.96 18.51
C TYR A 42 0.12 -22.79 18.51
N ASN A 43 -0.34 -23.29 17.36
CA ASN A 43 -1.60 -24.03 17.16
C ASN A 43 -2.84 -23.32 17.77
N LEU A 44 -2.94 -22.01 17.56
CA LEU A 44 -4.07 -21.20 18.02
C LEU A 44 -5.12 -21.05 16.92
N ASP A 45 -6.40 -20.94 17.29
CA ASP A 45 -7.44 -20.58 16.33
C ASP A 45 -7.25 -19.14 15.84
N PHE A 46 -6.97 -19.01 14.55
CA PHE A 46 -6.74 -17.74 13.89
C PHE A 46 -7.92 -16.79 14.02
N SER A 47 -9.16 -17.28 13.84
CA SER A 47 -10.35 -16.42 13.85
C SER A 47 -10.52 -15.75 15.20
N THR A 48 -10.36 -16.52 16.27
CA THR A 48 -10.56 -16.04 17.63
C THR A 48 -9.38 -15.18 18.12
N PHE A 49 -8.14 -15.56 17.80
CA PHE A 49 -6.95 -14.77 18.15
C PHE A 49 -6.89 -13.43 17.39
N TYR A 50 -7.31 -13.42 16.13
CA TYR A 50 -7.48 -12.21 15.33
C TYR A 50 -8.50 -11.27 15.97
N ALA A 51 -9.66 -11.81 16.38
CA ALA A 51 -10.72 -11.02 16.99
C ALA A 51 -10.26 -10.38 18.32
N TRP A 52 -9.61 -11.14 19.22
CA TRP A 52 -9.08 -10.61 20.47
C TRP A 52 -8.01 -9.53 20.26
N THR A 53 -7.13 -9.71 19.27
CA THR A 53 -6.12 -8.70 18.91
C THR A 53 -6.78 -7.39 18.44
N GLY A 54 -7.85 -7.50 17.65
CA GLY A 54 -8.64 -6.35 17.19
C GLY A 54 -9.44 -5.66 18.31
N LEU A 55 -9.93 -6.41 19.30
CA LEU A 55 -10.59 -5.86 20.50
C LEU A 55 -9.59 -5.07 21.35
N TRP A 56 -8.39 -5.62 21.61
CA TRP A 56 -7.34 -4.91 22.34
C TRP A 56 -6.88 -3.65 21.59
N ASN A 57 -6.71 -3.73 20.27
CA ASN A 57 -6.42 -2.58 19.43
C ASN A 57 -7.48 -1.47 19.59
N SER A 58 -8.76 -1.84 19.52
CA SER A 58 -9.88 -0.90 19.67
C SER A 58 -9.91 -0.26 21.08
N PHE A 59 -9.61 -1.05 22.12
CA PHE A 59 -9.49 -0.54 23.49
C PHE A 59 -8.38 0.51 23.62
N PHE A 60 -7.18 0.25 23.09
CA PHE A 60 -6.08 1.22 23.13
C PHE A 60 -6.37 2.47 22.29
N LEU A 61 -7.01 2.34 21.12
CA LEU A 61 -7.40 3.49 20.31
C LEU A 61 -8.43 4.38 21.01
N ALA A 62 -9.41 3.79 21.69
CA ALA A 62 -10.35 4.54 22.51
C ALA A 62 -9.62 5.27 23.65
N LEU A 63 -8.67 4.59 24.30
CA LEU A 63 -7.84 5.18 25.34
C LEU A 63 -7.04 6.39 24.80
N TYR A 64 -6.45 6.27 23.61
CA TYR A 64 -5.71 7.36 22.97
C TYR A 64 -6.61 8.57 22.64
N ALA A 65 -7.86 8.32 22.24
CA ALA A 65 -8.85 9.36 21.98
C ALA A 65 -9.23 10.11 23.27
N PHE A 66 -9.42 9.41 24.39
CA PHE A 66 -9.77 10.03 25.68
C PHE A 66 -8.62 10.80 26.34
N PHE A 67 -7.37 10.32 26.20
CA PHE A 67 -6.19 10.97 26.79
C PHE A 67 -5.56 12.06 25.92
N ASN A 68 -6.29 12.56 24.92
CA ASN A 68 -5.81 13.60 24.00
C ASN A 68 -4.46 13.28 23.33
N LEU A 69 -4.16 12.00 23.06
CA LEU A 69 -2.89 11.63 22.44
C LEU A 69 -2.79 12.13 21.00
N SER A 70 -3.90 12.49 20.35
CA SER A 70 -3.88 13.05 18.99
C SER A 70 -3.06 14.36 18.89
N LEU A 71 -2.78 15.05 20.01
CA LEU A 71 -1.84 16.17 20.05
C LEU A 71 -0.42 15.78 19.60
N ILE A 72 -0.03 14.50 19.73
CA ILE A 72 1.25 13.99 19.19
C ILE A 72 1.33 14.24 17.67
N MET A 73 0.20 14.38 16.98
CA MET A 73 0.17 14.69 15.55
C MET A 73 0.87 16.00 15.22
N SER A 74 0.85 17.01 16.11
CA SER A 74 1.56 18.27 15.85
C SER A 74 3.09 18.11 15.76
N LEU A 75 3.61 16.95 16.17
CA LEU A 75 5.02 16.59 16.06
C LEU A 75 5.38 15.94 14.71
N PHE A 76 4.40 15.45 13.96
CA PHE A 76 4.65 15.02 12.58
C PHE A 76 4.81 16.27 11.72
N LYS A 77 6.01 16.45 11.18
CA LYS A 77 6.34 17.52 10.24
C LYS A 77 6.38 16.96 8.82
N ARG A 78 6.26 17.85 7.83
CA ARG A 78 6.36 17.54 6.40
C ARG A 78 7.49 16.57 6.07
N SER A 79 8.68 16.77 6.64
CA SER A 79 9.84 15.88 6.47
C SER A 79 9.60 14.40 6.81
N THR A 80 8.73 14.12 7.78
CA THR A 80 8.37 12.75 8.19
C THR A 80 7.29 12.19 7.27
N GLU A 81 6.32 13.02 6.86
CA GLU A 81 5.26 12.65 5.92
C GLU A 81 5.84 12.23 4.57
N GLU A 82 6.83 12.97 4.07
CA GLU A 82 7.54 12.66 2.83
C GLU A 82 8.28 11.31 2.87
N ILE A 83 8.88 10.96 4.01
CA ILE A 83 9.56 9.66 4.17
C ILE A 83 8.53 8.53 4.12
N ILE A 84 7.39 8.70 4.80
CA ILE A 84 6.31 7.70 4.82
C ILE A 84 5.71 7.56 3.42
N ALA A 85 5.46 8.68 2.74
CA ALA A 85 5.00 8.71 1.36
C ALA A 85 5.90 7.92 0.41
N LEU A 86 7.21 8.15 0.51
CA LEU A 86 8.19 7.47 -0.34
C LEU A 86 8.32 5.99 0.02
N PHE A 87 8.26 5.63 1.32
CA PHE A 87 8.23 4.25 1.78
C PHE A 87 7.03 3.47 1.20
N ILE A 88 5.84 4.06 1.24
CA ILE A 88 4.62 3.45 0.68
C ILE A 88 4.76 3.29 -0.84
N SER A 89 5.32 4.30 -1.52
CA SER A 89 5.58 4.23 -2.97
C SER A 89 6.55 3.10 -3.33
N ILE A 90 7.66 2.96 -2.61
CA ILE A 90 8.63 1.87 -2.80
C ILE A 90 7.96 0.51 -2.53
N THR A 91 7.12 0.41 -1.50
CA THR A 91 6.38 -0.81 -1.19
C THR A 91 5.45 -1.22 -2.34
N PHE A 92 4.70 -0.28 -2.92
CA PHE A 92 3.86 -0.56 -4.09
C PHE A 92 4.65 -1.04 -5.31
N VAL A 93 5.82 -0.43 -5.60
CA VAL A 93 6.71 -0.89 -6.67
C VAL A 93 7.18 -2.32 -6.40
N LEU A 94 7.63 -2.60 -5.19
CA LEU A 94 8.12 -3.94 -4.83
C LEU A 94 7.02 -4.99 -4.86
N ASP A 95 5.80 -4.67 -4.46
CA ASP A 95 4.67 -5.60 -4.51
C ASP A 95 4.25 -5.89 -5.95
N ALA A 96 4.25 -4.88 -6.83
CA ALA A 96 4.04 -5.08 -8.27
C ALA A 96 5.12 -5.98 -8.88
N VAL A 97 6.40 -5.69 -8.62
CA VAL A 97 7.54 -6.47 -9.14
C VAL A 97 7.54 -7.90 -8.58
N LYS A 98 7.36 -8.09 -7.26
CA LYS A 98 7.26 -9.43 -6.65
C LYS A 98 6.07 -10.22 -7.23
N GLY A 99 4.95 -9.54 -7.46
CA GLY A 99 3.77 -10.10 -8.11
C GLY A 99 4.08 -10.62 -9.51
N MET A 100 4.82 -9.85 -10.31
CA MET A 100 5.26 -10.25 -11.64
C MET A 100 6.29 -11.38 -11.61
N VAL A 101 7.30 -11.29 -10.75
CA VAL A 101 8.31 -12.35 -10.60
C VAL A 101 7.66 -13.69 -10.26
N LYS A 102 6.64 -13.71 -9.39
CA LYS A 102 5.86 -14.93 -9.09
C LYS A 102 5.13 -15.47 -10.32
N ILE A 103 4.59 -14.61 -11.17
CA ILE A 103 3.96 -15.02 -12.43
C ILE A 103 5.01 -15.62 -13.37
N PHE A 104 6.16 -14.98 -13.54
CA PHE A 104 7.26 -15.52 -14.36
C PHE A 104 7.78 -16.86 -13.82
N GLN A 105 8.01 -16.99 -12.51
CA GLN A 105 8.39 -18.27 -11.90
C GLN A 105 7.36 -19.37 -12.17
N LYS A 106 6.07 -19.04 -12.03
CA LYS A 106 4.98 -20.00 -12.22
C LYS A 106 4.78 -20.42 -13.68
N TYR A 107 4.90 -19.50 -14.64
CA TYR A 107 4.49 -19.74 -16.03
C TYR A 107 5.66 -19.83 -17.02
N TYR A 108 6.80 -19.21 -16.71
CA TYR A 108 7.99 -19.25 -17.56
C TYR A 108 8.96 -20.36 -17.16
N TYR A 109 9.26 -20.50 -15.86
CA TYR A 109 10.28 -21.43 -15.36
C TYR A 109 9.76 -22.83 -15.01
N SER A 110 8.51 -22.97 -14.54
CA SER A 110 7.95 -24.28 -14.16
C SER A 110 7.94 -25.30 -15.31
N ASP A 111 7.82 -24.83 -16.55
CA ASP A 111 7.83 -25.64 -17.76
C ASP A 111 9.20 -26.29 -18.03
N SER A 112 10.29 -25.59 -17.66
CA SER A 112 11.65 -26.09 -17.84
C SER A 112 12.01 -27.26 -16.92
N LEU A 113 11.36 -27.35 -15.76
CA LEU A 113 11.64 -28.39 -14.77
C LEU A 113 10.97 -29.72 -15.12
N TRP A 114 9.83 -29.69 -15.82
CA TRP A 114 9.17 -30.89 -16.35
C TRP A 114 9.87 -31.42 -17.60
N SER A 115 10.41 -30.57 -18.47
CA SER A 115 11.24 -31.02 -19.60
C SER A 115 12.58 -31.65 -19.18
N TYR A 116 13.17 -31.24 -18.05
CA TYR A 116 14.38 -31.89 -17.52
C TYR A 116 14.08 -33.19 -16.75
N SER A 117 12.87 -33.32 -16.20
CA SER A 117 12.45 -34.51 -15.44
C SER A 117 11.86 -35.62 -16.32
N ALA A 118 11.34 -35.28 -17.50
CA ALA A 118 10.78 -36.24 -18.45
C ALA A 118 11.85 -37.02 -19.24
N ASP A 119 13.12 -36.59 -19.21
CA ASP A 119 14.23 -37.23 -19.94
C ASP A 119 15.07 -38.18 -19.07
N ARG A 120 14.61 -38.50 -17.85
CA ARG A 120 15.25 -39.51 -17.00
C ARG A 120 14.27 -40.52 -16.43
N THR A 121 13.99 -41.54 -17.23
CA THR A 121 13.78 -42.92 -16.75
C THR A 121 14.92 -43.81 -17.25
N PRO A 122 15.37 -44.82 -16.51
CA PRO A 122 16.28 -44.74 -15.39
C PRO A 122 17.67 -45.31 -15.77
N LEU A 123 18.72 -44.49 -15.84
CA LEU A 123 20.09 -45.03 -15.87
C LEU A 123 20.61 -45.22 -14.44
N LYS A 124 19.88 -46.04 -13.67
CA LYS A 124 20.40 -46.70 -12.46
C LYS A 124 21.29 -47.87 -12.92
N SER A 125 22.50 -47.62 -13.40
CA SER A 125 23.50 -48.70 -13.53
C SER A 125 24.95 -48.30 -13.79
N LEU A 126 25.33 -47.03 -13.96
CA LEU A 126 26.72 -46.73 -14.30
C LEU A 126 27.13 -45.34 -13.82
N LEU A 127 27.54 -45.24 -12.56
CA LEU A 127 28.53 -44.29 -12.03
C LEU A 127 28.55 -44.38 -10.49
N GLY A 128 28.87 -45.58 -10.00
CA GLY A 128 29.68 -45.67 -8.80
C GLY A 128 31.12 -45.46 -9.25
N LEU A 129 31.67 -44.26 -9.03
CA LEU A 129 33.08 -43.97 -8.78
C LEU A 129 33.27 -42.44 -8.75
N GLY A 130 33.74 -41.91 -7.62
CA GLY A 130 34.24 -40.54 -7.52
C GLY A 130 33.52 -39.65 -6.50
N ALA A 131 33.80 -39.91 -5.22
CA ALA A 131 33.92 -38.84 -4.22
C ALA A 131 34.80 -37.71 -4.81
N SER A 132 34.69 -36.42 -4.53
CA SER A 132 34.36 -35.65 -3.33
C SER A 132 34.69 -34.21 -3.73
N LEU A 133 33.88 -33.21 -3.34
CA LEU A 133 34.28 -31.85 -2.94
C LEU A 133 33.09 -30.88 -3.07
N ASN A 134 32.88 -30.10 -2.01
CA ASN A 134 31.95 -28.98 -1.85
C ASN A 134 30.47 -29.28 -1.53
N THR A 135 30.30 -29.90 -0.36
CA THR A 135 29.16 -29.74 0.54
C THR A 135 29.25 -28.42 1.32
N SER A 136 28.36 -27.45 1.06
CA SER A 136 27.80 -26.54 2.09
C SER A 136 26.73 -25.55 1.59
N PHE A 137 26.60 -25.31 0.28
CA PHE A 137 25.66 -24.28 -0.22
C PHE A 137 24.28 -24.78 -0.69
N HIS A 138 24.12 -26.09 -0.93
CA HIS A 138 22.90 -26.65 -1.53
C HIS A 138 21.92 -27.32 -0.55
N SER A 139 22.24 -27.42 0.74
CA SER A 139 21.37 -28.09 1.73
C SER A 139 20.30 -27.19 2.35
N ALA A 140 20.33 -25.88 2.12
CA ALA A 140 19.33 -24.94 2.67
C ALA A 140 18.09 -24.72 1.77
N LEU A 141 18.17 -25.08 0.49
CA LEU A 141 17.07 -24.87 -0.48
C LEU A 141 16.07 -26.02 -0.52
N ASN A 142 16.40 -27.18 0.04
CA ASN A 142 15.60 -28.41 -0.11
C ASN A 142 14.57 -28.66 1.00
N THR A 143 14.54 -27.84 2.06
CA THR A 143 13.70 -28.09 3.25
C THR A 143 12.47 -27.18 3.36
N SER A 144 12.26 -26.20 2.47
CA SER A 144 11.08 -25.32 2.50
C SER A 144 10.05 -25.58 1.38
N LEU A 145 10.31 -26.55 0.49
CA LEU A 145 9.49 -26.83 -0.69
C LEU A 145 8.57 -28.06 -0.58
N LEU A 146 8.59 -28.77 0.55
CA LEU A 146 7.79 -29.98 0.80
C LEU A 146 6.86 -29.81 2.00
N ALA A 147 5.88 -28.92 1.86
CA ALA A 147 4.72 -28.90 2.75
C ALA A 147 3.48 -28.38 2.01
N SER A 148 2.85 -29.23 1.19
CA SER A 148 1.39 -29.17 1.03
C SER A 148 0.84 -30.54 0.58
N PRO A 149 -0.38 -30.92 1.01
CA PRO A 149 -0.83 -32.31 1.02
C PRO A 149 -1.38 -32.78 -0.32
N GLN A 150 -1.30 -34.09 -0.52
CA GLN A 150 -1.79 -34.86 -1.66
C GLN A 150 -3.33 -34.79 -1.77
N GLY A 151 -3.81 -34.54 -2.99
CA GLY A 151 -5.19 -34.80 -3.42
C GLY A 151 -5.16 -35.41 -4.80
N LEU A 152 -5.33 -36.74 -4.88
CA LEU A 152 -5.45 -37.53 -6.10
C LEU A 152 -6.69 -37.10 -6.90
N ALA A 153 -6.50 -36.78 -8.18
CA ALA A 153 -7.50 -37.01 -9.22
C ALA A 153 -6.80 -37.17 -10.58
N SER A 154 -6.63 -38.41 -11.00
CA SER A 154 -6.41 -38.79 -12.39
C SER A 154 -7.72 -38.57 -13.16
N MET A 155 -7.65 -37.93 -14.32
CA MET A 155 -8.35 -38.34 -15.55
C MET A 155 -7.80 -37.56 -16.74
N SER A 156 -7.51 -38.33 -17.77
CA SER A 156 -6.94 -38.02 -19.08
C SER A 156 -7.72 -36.97 -19.89
N GLY A 157 -6.98 -36.09 -20.55
CA GLY A 157 -7.44 -35.27 -21.67
C GLY A 157 -6.43 -34.16 -21.97
N HIS A 158 -5.61 -34.32 -23.02
CA HIS A 158 -4.80 -33.23 -23.56
C HIS A 158 -5.71 -32.05 -23.94
N PRO A 159 -5.37 -30.82 -23.50
CA PRO A 159 -5.01 -29.81 -24.48
C PRO A 159 -3.80 -28.95 -24.06
N SER A 160 -2.93 -28.71 -25.05
CA SER A 160 -2.09 -27.51 -25.22
C SER A 160 -1.02 -27.19 -24.16
N TYR A 161 0.13 -27.84 -24.29
CA TYR A 161 1.34 -27.64 -23.46
C TYR A 161 2.22 -26.43 -23.87
N HIS A 162 1.77 -25.57 -24.80
CA HIS A 162 2.53 -24.41 -25.28
C HIS A 162 2.16 -23.06 -24.63
N ALA A 163 1.08 -23.01 -23.83
CA ALA A 163 0.44 -21.75 -23.42
C ALA A 163 1.05 -21.04 -22.17
N SER A 164 2.12 -21.59 -21.58
CA SER A 164 2.64 -21.07 -20.30
C SER A 164 3.52 -19.83 -20.49
N ARG A 165 4.45 -19.84 -21.46
CA ARG A 165 5.39 -18.71 -21.65
C ARG A 165 4.72 -17.45 -22.17
N GLU A 166 3.77 -17.60 -23.09
CA GLU A 166 2.96 -16.51 -23.64
C GLU A 166 2.20 -15.76 -22.54
N THR A 167 1.70 -16.49 -21.54
CA THR A 167 1.04 -15.91 -20.36
C THR A 167 1.98 -14.98 -19.58
N ALA A 168 3.25 -15.36 -19.40
CA ALA A 168 4.23 -14.54 -18.70
C ALA A 168 4.56 -13.26 -19.48
N VAL A 169 4.83 -13.37 -20.77
CA VAL A 169 5.16 -12.21 -21.63
C VAL A 169 3.95 -11.26 -21.74
N LEU A 170 2.76 -11.79 -21.98
CA LEU A 170 1.55 -10.98 -22.05
C LEU A 170 1.27 -10.31 -20.70
N SER A 171 1.49 -10.98 -19.57
CA SER A 171 1.33 -10.35 -18.25
C SER A 171 2.26 -9.14 -18.06
N LEU A 172 3.49 -9.21 -18.55
CA LEU A 172 4.45 -8.09 -18.51
C LEU A 172 3.98 -6.94 -19.40
N LEU A 173 3.58 -7.24 -20.63
CA LEU A 173 3.09 -6.25 -21.59
C LEU A 173 1.84 -5.53 -21.06
N ILE A 174 0.90 -6.27 -20.48
CA ILE A 174 -0.31 -5.69 -19.88
C ILE A 174 0.04 -4.81 -18.68
N MET A 175 0.93 -5.25 -17.79
CA MET A 175 1.36 -4.43 -16.64
C MET A 175 1.99 -3.10 -17.10
N LEU A 176 2.97 -3.17 -18.01
CA LEU A 176 3.68 -1.99 -18.52
C LEU A 176 2.78 -1.12 -19.39
N GLY A 177 1.89 -1.72 -20.18
CA GLY A 177 0.91 -1.03 -21.00
C GLY A 177 -0.10 -0.25 -20.16
N THR A 178 -0.60 -0.86 -19.08
CA THR A 178 -1.50 -0.17 -18.14
C THR A 178 -0.81 1.03 -17.52
N LEU A 179 0.46 0.88 -17.10
CA LEU A 179 1.28 1.97 -16.57
C LEU A 179 1.47 3.10 -17.60
N TRP A 180 1.90 2.74 -18.81
CA TRP A 180 2.17 3.69 -19.89
C TRP A 180 0.92 4.49 -20.27
N LEU A 181 -0.22 3.84 -20.45
CA LEU A 181 -1.47 4.53 -20.77
C LEU A 181 -1.94 5.41 -19.61
N SER A 182 -1.89 4.93 -18.36
CA SER A 182 -2.28 5.73 -17.20
C SER A 182 -1.41 6.99 -17.08
N TYR A 183 -0.09 6.84 -17.22
CA TYR A 183 0.85 7.94 -17.07
C TYR A 183 0.75 8.96 -18.21
N THR A 184 0.55 8.49 -19.45
CA THR A 184 0.34 9.39 -20.59
C THR A 184 -0.95 10.21 -20.42
N LEU A 185 -2.07 9.58 -20.05
CA LEU A 185 -3.33 10.29 -19.76
C LEU A 185 -3.21 11.27 -18.58
N TYR A 186 -2.42 10.92 -17.56
CA TYR A 186 -2.11 11.83 -16.46
C TYR A 186 -1.34 13.07 -16.96
N GLN A 187 -0.26 12.88 -17.73
CA GLN A 187 0.54 13.98 -18.28
C GLN A 187 -0.19 14.79 -19.36
N PHE A 188 -1.27 14.24 -19.95
CA PHE A 188 -2.12 14.98 -20.87
C PHE A 188 -2.65 16.27 -20.26
N LYS A 189 -2.77 16.37 -18.91
CA LYS A 189 -3.11 17.61 -18.20
C LYS A 189 -2.24 18.82 -18.58
N LYS A 190 -0.95 18.59 -18.82
CA LYS A 190 0.03 19.64 -19.17
C LYS A 190 0.13 19.89 -20.68
N SER A 191 -0.58 19.08 -21.47
CA SER A 191 -0.50 19.14 -22.92
C SER A 191 -1.29 20.33 -23.47
N PRO A 192 -0.79 21.03 -24.51
CA PRO A 192 -1.53 22.07 -25.21
C PRO A 192 -2.68 21.51 -26.06
N TYR A 193 -2.74 20.19 -26.26
CA TYR A 193 -3.80 19.54 -27.02
C TYR A 193 -5.09 19.43 -26.19
N LEU A 194 -6.25 19.55 -26.86
CA LEU A 194 -7.61 19.42 -26.31
C LEU A 194 -8.09 20.62 -25.45
N HIS A 195 -9.42 20.74 -25.30
CA HIS A 195 -10.04 21.78 -24.48
C HIS A 195 -9.72 21.53 -22.98
N PRO A 196 -9.44 22.58 -22.16
CA PRO A 196 -9.03 22.43 -20.76
C PRO A 196 -9.93 21.52 -19.92
N TYR A 197 -11.25 21.67 -20.05
CA TYR A 197 -12.25 20.82 -19.38
C TYR A 197 -12.13 19.33 -19.74
N MET A 198 -11.95 18.99 -21.01
CA MET A 198 -11.82 17.60 -21.45
C MET A 198 -10.50 16.99 -20.96
N ARG A 199 -9.45 17.81 -20.90
CA ARG A 199 -8.12 17.42 -20.44
C ARG A 199 -8.09 17.13 -18.94
N GLU A 200 -8.84 17.90 -18.14
CA GLU A 200 -9.01 17.65 -16.71
C GLU A 200 -9.73 16.31 -16.46
N ILE A 201 -10.88 16.08 -17.10
CA ILE A 201 -11.62 14.81 -17.02
C ILE A 201 -10.74 13.62 -17.41
N LEU A 202 -9.96 13.74 -18.47
CA LEU A 202 -9.10 12.67 -18.97
C LEU A 202 -7.97 12.34 -17.99
N SER A 203 -7.39 13.35 -17.33
CA SER A 203 -6.36 13.18 -16.31
C SER A 203 -6.93 12.55 -15.03
N ASP A 204 -8.11 12.99 -14.59
CA ASP A 204 -8.77 12.45 -13.39
C ASP A 204 -9.24 11.00 -13.60
N CYS A 205 -9.73 10.69 -14.81
CA CYS A 205 -10.17 9.34 -15.19
C CYS A 205 -9.04 8.49 -15.80
N ALA A 206 -7.79 8.95 -15.78
CA ALA A 206 -6.66 8.27 -16.42
C ALA A 206 -6.56 6.80 -16.01
N LEU A 207 -6.73 6.54 -14.71
CA LEU A 207 -6.55 5.22 -14.10
C LEU A 207 -7.73 4.26 -14.34
N PRO A 208 -9.00 4.64 -14.13
CA PRO A 208 -10.13 3.81 -14.57
C PRO A 208 -10.10 3.48 -16.05
N ILE A 209 -9.79 4.46 -16.91
CA ILE A 209 -9.75 4.27 -18.38
C ILE A 209 -8.70 3.23 -18.75
N SER A 210 -7.48 3.35 -18.23
CA SER A 210 -6.39 2.41 -18.54
C SER A 210 -6.63 1.00 -17.99
N VAL A 211 -7.20 0.87 -16.79
CA VAL A 211 -7.58 -0.44 -16.24
C VAL A 211 -8.66 -1.10 -17.09
N LEU A 212 -9.68 -0.35 -17.52
CA LEU A 212 -10.75 -0.89 -18.36
C LEU A 212 -10.25 -1.28 -19.75
N THR A 213 -9.46 -0.42 -20.41
CA THR A 213 -8.94 -0.71 -21.76
C THR A 213 -8.08 -1.97 -21.75
N PHE A 214 -7.10 -2.09 -20.85
CA PHE A 214 -6.23 -3.27 -20.81
C PHE A 214 -6.94 -4.51 -20.29
N SER A 215 -7.96 -4.38 -19.43
CA SER A 215 -8.81 -5.52 -19.05
C SER A 215 -9.65 -6.02 -20.22
N LEU A 216 -10.22 -5.12 -21.04
CA LEU A 216 -10.97 -5.47 -22.25
C LEU A 216 -10.06 -6.07 -23.32
N ILE A 217 -8.89 -5.48 -23.58
CA ILE A 217 -7.88 -6.02 -24.50
C ILE A 217 -7.48 -7.44 -24.07
N CYS A 218 -7.28 -7.66 -22.77
CA CYS A 218 -6.95 -8.99 -22.24
C CYS A 218 -8.11 -9.99 -22.41
N SER A 219 -9.35 -9.57 -22.12
CA SER A 219 -10.51 -10.47 -22.14
C SER A 219 -10.98 -10.80 -23.56
N TYR A 220 -10.93 -9.85 -24.50
CA TYR A 220 -11.41 -10.03 -25.87
C TYR A 220 -10.28 -10.36 -26.85
N GLY A 221 -9.11 -9.72 -26.73
CA GLY A 221 -7.98 -9.90 -27.65
C GLY A 221 -7.16 -11.15 -27.40
N PHE A 222 -7.08 -11.64 -26.16
CA PHE A 222 -6.26 -12.79 -25.78
C PHE A 222 -7.05 -13.83 -24.97
N ARG A 223 -8.24 -14.18 -25.46
CA ARG A 223 -9.16 -15.12 -24.82
C ARG A 223 -8.56 -16.53 -24.61
N GLU A 224 -7.57 -16.90 -25.41
CA GLU A 224 -6.90 -18.20 -25.37
C GLU A 224 -5.85 -18.30 -24.24
N ILE A 225 -5.38 -17.17 -23.70
CA ILE A 225 -4.31 -17.14 -22.69
C ILE A 225 -4.92 -17.03 -21.29
N LYS A 226 -4.81 -18.10 -20.50
CA LYS A 226 -5.38 -18.18 -19.14
C LYS A 226 -4.59 -17.31 -18.15
N MET A 227 -5.02 -16.07 -18.00
CA MET A 227 -4.47 -15.15 -16.99
C MET A 227 -4.93 -15.48 -15.57
N SER A 228 -4.09 -15.10 -14.60
CA SER A 228 -4.41 -15.29 -13.18
C SER A 228 -5.56 -14.37 -12.74
N LYS A 229 -6.70 -14.98 -12.35
CA LYS A 229 -7.90 -14.32 -11.85
C LYS A 229 -7.94 -14.29 -10.32
N PHE A 230 -8.82 -13.47 -9.74
CA PHE A 230 -9.09 -13.47 -8.30
C PHE A 230 -9.75 -14.78 -7.87
N ARG A 231 -9.32 -15.32 -6.73
CA ARG A 231 -9.95 -16.50 -6.14
C ARG A 231 -11.14 -16.01 -5.31
N TYR A 232 -12.34 -16.33 -5.77
CA TYR A 232 -13.59 -16.03 -5.08
C TYR A 232 -14.18 -17.34 -4.57
N ASN A 233 -14.48 -17.42 -3.28
CA ASN A 233 -15.14 -18.58 -2.68
C ASN A 233 -16.59 -18.20 -2.31
N PRO A 234 -17.61 -18.67 -3.06
CA PRO A 234 -19.01 -18.32 -2.80
C PRO A 234 -19.61 -19.01 -1.57
N ARG A 235 -18.90 -19.98 -0.96
CA ARG A 235 -19.44 -20.86 0.09
C ARG A 235 -19.08 -20.47 1.52
N GLU A 236 -18.29 -19.42 1.72
CA GLU A 236 -17.94 -18.93 3.05
C GLU A 236 -18.95 -17.89 3.52
N ASN A 237 -19.55 -18.12 4.70
CA ASN A 237 -20.44 -17.16 5.34
C ASN A 237 -19.65 -15.89 5.70
N LEU A 238 -19.98 -14.78 5.04
CA LEU A 238 -19.32 -13.47 5.24
C LEU A 238 -19.45 -12.92 6.67
N PHE A 239 -20.49 -13.35 7.40
CA PHE A 239 -20.82 -12.88 8.75
C PHE A 239 -20.70 -14.00 9.80
N LYS A 240 -19.59 -14.74 9.79
CA LYS A 240 -19.31 -15.71 10.85
C LYS A 240 -18.74 -14.98 12.07
N ILE A 241 -19.41 -15.09 13.20
CA ILE A 241 -18.90 -14.56 14.48
C ILE A 241 -17.75 -15.45 14.95
N ALA A 242 -16.65 -14.83 15.39
CA ALA A 242 -15.52 -15.56 15.96
C ALA A 242 -15.86 -16.13 17.35
N GLU A 243 -15.49 -17.38 17.61
CA GLU A 243 -15.85 -18.12 18.82
C GLU A 243 -14.95 -17.74 20.01
N MET A 244 -15.33 -16.67 20.71
CA MET A 244 -14.51 -16.01 21.74
C MET A 244 -14.09 -16.89 22.93
N HIS A 245 -14.77 -18.00 23.20
CA HIS A 245 -14.60 -18.82 24.40
C HIS A 245 -13.51 -19.90 24.29
N SER A 246 -12.87 -20.04 23.13
CA SER A 246 -11.95 -21.15 22.85
C SER A 246 -10.49 -20.92 23.27
N LEU A 247 -10.09 -19.67 23.61
CA LEU A 247 -8.69 -19.33 23.84
C LEU A 247 -8.26 -19.35 25.31
N SER A 248 -7.03 -19.83 25.55
CA SER A 248 -6.34 -19.73 26.84
C SER A 248 -6.07 -18.27 27.23
N LEU A 249 -6.13 -17.97 28.53
CA LEU A 249 -5.80 -16.64 29.09
C LEU A 249 -4.40 -16.16 28.66
N LYS A 250 -3.44 -17.08 28.49
CA LYS A 250 -2.08 -16.74 28.01
C LYS A 250 -2.10 -16.19 26.60
N ALA A 251 -2.94 -16.77 25.73
CA ALA A 251 -3.08 -16.32 24.33
C ALA A 251 -3.84 -14.99 24.25
N ILE A 252 -4.82 -14.75 25.13
CA ILE A 252 -5.49 -13.44 25.23
C ILE A 252 -4.49 -12.37 25.70
N SER A 253 -3.62 -12.70 26.66
CA SER A 253 -2.58 -11.78 27.13
C SER A 253 -1.51 -11.50 26.07
N SER A 254 -1.15 -12.48 25.23
CA SER A 254 -0.22 -12.23 24.12
C SER A 254 -0.87 -11.40 23.00
N ALA A 255 -2.16 -11.61 22.73
CA ALA A 255 -2.96 -10.79 21.83
C ALA A 255 -3.01 -9.31 22.27
N MET A 256 -2.93 -9.02 23.57
CA MET A 256 -2.84 -7.63 24.07
C MET A 256 -1.56 -6.93 23.58
N GLY A 257 -0.41 -7.62 23.62
CA GLY A 257 0.86 -7.06 23.14
C GLY A 257 0.84 -6.78 21.63
N LEU A 258 0.22 -7.69 20.86
CA LEU A 258 -0.03 -7.46 19.43
C LEU A 258 -1.01 -6.29 19.22
N GLY A 259 -2.14 -6.29 19.93
CA GLY A 259 -3.15 -5.25 19.85
C GLY A 259 -2.59 -3.86 20.13
N PHE A 260 -1.65 -3.73 21.06
CA PHE A 260 -0.95 -2.47 21.36
C PHE A 260 -0.05 -1.99 20.21
N LEU A 261 0.72 -2.89 19.59
CA LEU A 261 1.53 -2.52 18.42
C LEU A 261 0.64 -2.15 17.22
N LEU A 262 -0.47 -2.86 17.06
CA LEU A 262 -1.46 -2.56 16.03
C LEU A 262 -2.15 -1.20 16.28
N SER A 263 -2.44 -0.86 17.54
CA SER A 263 -3.04 0.45 17.87
C SER A 263 -2.07 1.60 17.63
N MET A 264 -0.77 1.40 17.86
CA MET A 264 0.24 2.39 17.47
C MET A 264 0.25 2.60 15.94
N LEU A 265 0.17 1.53 15.15
CA LEU A 265 0.11 1.64 13.70
C LEU A 265 -1.13 2.45 13.27
N PHE A 266 -2.31 2.10 13.78
CA PHE A 266 -3.56 2.77 13.46
C PHE A 266 -3.53 4.23 13.89
N PHE A 267 -3.01 4.52 15.08
CA PHE A 267 -2.88 5.87 15.59
C PHE A 267 -2.01 6.75 14.68
N ILE A 268 -0.86 6.24 14.21
CA ILE A 268 0.04 6.99 13.34
C ILE A 268 -0.58 7.17 11.96
N GLU A 269 -0.98 6.08 11.30
CA GLU A 269 -1.49 6.14 9.92
C GLU A 269 -2.78 6.96 9.83
N GLN A 270 -3.68 6.81 10.80
CA GLN A 270 -4.93 7.57 10.82
C GLN A 270 -4.67 9.07 10.94
N ASN A 271 -3.88 9.48 11.94
CA ASN A 271 -3.64 10.89 12.20
C ASN A 271 -2.77 11.51 11.10
N LEU A 272 -1.79 10.78 10.57
CA LEU A 272 -0.97 11.18 9.43
C LEU A 272 -1.85 11.53 8.23
N VAL A 273 -2.70 10.61 7.82
CA VAL A 273 -3.54 10.79 6.64
C VAL A 273 -4.60 11.86 6.89
N ALA A 274 -5.14 11.96 8.11
CA ALA A 274 -6.08 13.02 8.47
C ALA A 274 -5.42 14.41 8.43
N ALA A 275 -4.19 14.57 8.90
CA ALA A 275 -3.52 15.88 8.84
C ALA A 275 -3.12 16.25 7.42
N LEU A 276 -2.70 15.29 6.61
CA LEU A 276 -2.41 15.54 5.19
C LEU A 276 -3.67 15.93 4.41
N ALA A 277 -4.82 15.33 4.73
CA ALA A 277 -6.11 15.77 4.18
C ALA A 277 -6.45 17.19 4.64
N ASN A 278 -6.13 17.52 5.90
CA ASN A 278 -6.36 18.84 6.52
C ASN A 278 -5.17 19.80 6.37
N ALA A 279 -4.24 19.53 5.46
CA ALA A 279 -3.09 20.39 5.24
C ALA A 279 -3.59 21.80 4.88
N PRO A 280 -2.96 22.87 5.41
CA PRO A 280 -3.46 24.22 5.18
C PRO A 280 -3.38 24.63 3.70
N GLU A 281 -2.54 23.96 2.90
CA GLU A 281 -2.51 24.04 1.43
C GLU A 281 -3.90 23.75 0.80
N ASN A 282 -4.69 22.83 1.38
CA ASN A 282 -6.01 22.47 0.88
C ASN A 282 -7.10 23.50 1.22
N ARG A 283 -6.80 24.52 2.04
CA ARG A 283 -7.71 25.62 2.43
C ARG A 283 -9.12 25.14 2.84
N LEU A 284 -9.17 24.07 3.64
CA LEU A 284 -10.44 23.56 4.17
C LEU A 284 -11.08 24.57 5.12
N VAL A 285 -12.40 24.67 5.07
CA VAL A 285 -13.19 25.65 5.83
C VAL A 285 -13.69 25.03 7.14
N LYS A 286 -14.03 23.73 7.14
CA LYS A 286 -14.48 23.05 8.35
C LYS A 286 -13.32 22.65 9.25
N GLY A 287 -13.58 22.66 10.56
CA GLY A 287 -12.61 22.28 11.58
C GLY A 287 -12.24 20.80 11.55
N THR A 288 -11.15 20.47 12.23
CA THR A 288 -10.63 19.09 12.32
C THR A 288 -11.18 18.35 13.53
N ALA A 289 -11.31 17.02 13.43
CA ALA A 289 -11.92 16.18 14.47
C ALA A 289 -11.10 14.91 14.76
N TYR A 290 -9.78 15.05 14.96
CA TYR A 290 -8.86 13.93 15.12
C TYR A 290 -9.26 12.92 16.22
N HIS A 291 -9.65 13.41 17.40
CA HIS A 291 -10.04 12.55 18.53
C HIS A 291 -11.30 11.72 18.22
N TRP A 292 -12.29 12.35 17.59
CA TRP A 292 -13.54 11.71 17.25
C TRP A 292 -13.35 10.69 16.13
N ASP A 293 -12.59 11.02 15.10
CA ASP A 293 -12.31 10.11 13.99
C ASP A 293 -11.52 8.87 14.47
N LEU A 294 -10.60 9.04 15.43
CA LEU A 294 -9.87 7.94 16.07
C LEU A 294 -10.80 7.02 16.88
N LEU A 295 -11.71 7.61 17.67
CA LEU A 295 -12.70 6.85 18.44
C LEU A 295 -13.66 6.10 17.52
N LEU A 296 -14.13 6.75 16.45
CA LEU A 296 -15.04 6.14 15.48
C LEU A 296 -14.39 4.93 14.80
N ILE A 297 -13.11 5.02 14.45
CA ILE A 297 -12.35 3.91 13.87
C ILE A 297 -12.15 2.78 14.86
N ALA A 298 -11.96 3.07 16.14
CA ALA A 298 -11.94 2.05 17.18
C ALA A 298 -13.26 1.28 17.23
N VAL A 299 -14.40 1.99 17.20
CA VAL A 299 -15.74 1.36 17.22
C VAL A 299 -16.00 0.54 15.96
N ILE A 300 -15.67 1.06 14.77
CA ILE A 300 -15.83 0.34 13.49
C ILE A 300 -14.99 -0.93 13.48
N ASN A 301 -13.71 -0.83 13.84
CA ASN A 301 -12.81 -2.00 13.82
C ASN A 301 -13.11 -3.00 14.93
N MET A 302 -13.66 -2.58 16.07
CA MET A 302 -14.20 -3.49 17.07
C MET A 302 -15.27 -4.39 16.44
N GLY A 303 -16.23 -3.81 15.71
CA GLY A 303 -17.24 -4.56 14.96
C GLY A 303 -16.64 -5.49 13.92
N LEU A 304 -15.73 -5.00 13.07
CA LEU A 304 -15.07 -5.82 12.04
C LEU A 304 -14.30 -7.00 12.63
N SER A 305 -13.65 -6.81 13.78
CA SER A 305 -12.91 -7.86 14.49
C SER A 305 -13.80 -9.00 14.96
N LEU A 306 -14.99 -8.69 15.49
CA LEU A 306 -15.96 -9.68 15.97
C LEU A 306 -16.45 -10.61 14.84
N PHE A 307 -16.59 -10.06 13.63
CA PHE A 307 -16.98 -10.81 12.43
C PHE A 307 -15.80 -11.40 11.65
N GLY A 308 -14.56 -11.31 12.17
CA GLY A 308 -13.37 -11.79 11.49
C GLY A 308 -13.09 -11.09 10.15
N MET A 309 -13.64 -9.90 9.94
CA MET A 309 -13.45 -9.12 8.74
C MET A 309 -12.13 -8.35 8.79
N PRO A 310 -11.50 -8.08 7.63
CA PRO A 310 -10.28 -7.30 7.58
C PRO A 310 -10.52 -5.90 8.13
N TRP A 311 -9.63 -5.47 9.03
CA TRP A 311 -9.64 -4.12 9.57
C TRP A 311 -9.44 -3.05 8.49
N ILE A 312 -9.84 -1.82 8.80
CA ILE A 312 -9.73 -0.66 7.92
C ILE A 312 -9.26 0.57 8.70
N HIS A 313 -8.54 1.45 8.04
CA HIS A 313 -8.15 2.77 8.55
C HIS A 313 -7.89 3.71 7.37
N ALA A 314 -7.55 4.97 7.64
CA ALA A 314 -7.27 5.95 6.59
C ALA A 314 -6.15 5.50 5.67
N ALA A 315 -6.43 5.47 4.38
CA ALA A 315 -5.45 5.05 3.39
C ALA A 315 -4.71 6.24 2.77
N TYR A 316 -3.39 6.18 2.90
CA TYR A 316 -2.44 6.91 2.06
C TYR A 316 -2.29 6.13 0.74
N PRO A 317 -2.20 6.72 -0.48
CA PRO A 317 -2.37 8.11 -0.94
C PRO A 317 -3.82 8.45 -1.35
N HIS A 318 -4.77 7.55 -1.10
CA HIS A 318 -6.15 7.69 -1.55
C HIS A 318 -6.87 8.91 -0.97
N SER A 319 -6.64 9.22 0.32
CA SER A 319 -7.33 10.35 0.96
C SER A 319 -6.89 11.71 0.42
N PRO A 320 -5.58 12.03 0.31
CA PRO A 320 -5.13 13.27 -0.34
C PRO A 320 -5.55 13.37 -1.81
N LEU A 321 -5.54 12.27 -2.56
CA LEU A 321 -6.02 12.25 -3.94
C LEU A 321 -7.52 12.56 -4.03
N HIS A 322 -8.31 12.05 -3.09
CA HIS A 322 -9.74 12.36 -3.01
C HIS A 322 -9.99 13.85 -2.68
N VAL A 323 -9.21 14.43 -1.76
CA VAL A 323 -9.26 15.88 -1.48
C VAL A 323 -8.91 16.69 -2.73
N ARG A 324 -7.83 16.31 -3.43
CA ARG A 324 -7.40 16.97 -4.67
C ARG A 324 -8.43 16.87 -5.79
N ALA A 325 -9.12 15.74 -5.93
CA ALA A 325 -10.20 15.56 -6.91
C ALA A 325 -11.43 16.46 -6.63
N LEU A 326 -11.56 16.98 -5.41
CA LEU A 326 -12.60 17.94 -5.01
C LEU A 326 -12.10 19.38 -4.95
N ALA A 327 -10.82 19.60 -5.24
CA ALA A 327 -10.16 20.89 -5.18
C ALA A 327 -10.31 21.65 -6.50
N HIS A 328 -10.67 22.93 -6.42
CA HIS A 328 -10.54 23.85 -7.54
C HIS A 328 -9.12 24.41 -7.54
N VAL A 329 -8.34 24.06 -8.56
CA VAL A 329 -6.94 24.45 -8.71
C VAL A 329 -6.84 25.59 -9.72
N GLU A 330 -6.26 26.71 -9.30
CA GLU A 330 -5.94 27.84 -10.19
C GLU A 330 -4.44 27.91 -10.45
N GLU A 331 -4.09 28.17 -11.71
CA GLU A 331 -2.73 28.48 -12.12
C GLU A 331 -2.43 29.95 -11.83
N ARG A 332 -1.49 30.21 -10.93
CA ARG A 332 -0.94 31.54 -10.65
C ARG A 332 0.47 31.65 -11.18
N VAL A 333 0.74 32.73 -11.91
CA VAL A 333 2.09 33.03 -12.39
C VAL A 333 2.78 33.90 -11.36
N GLU A 334 3.76 33.35 -10.65
CA GLU A 334 4.63 34.12 -9.75
C GLU A 334 6.06 34.11 -10.27
N ASN A 335 6.65 35.29 -10.44
CA ASN A 335 8.04 35.45 -10.90
C ASN A 335 8.37 34.71 -12.22
N GLY A 336 7.41 34.64 -13.15
CA GLY A 336 7.57 33.95 -14.44
C GLY A 336 7.44 32.42 -14.38
N HIS A 337 7.14 31.84 -13.22
CA HIS A 337 6.83 30.42 -13.06
C HIS A 337 5.33 30.22 -12.79
N ILE A 338 4.75 29.20 -13.40
CA ILE A 338 3.34 28.82 -13.22
C ILE A 338 3.26 27.89 -12.01
N TYR A 339 2.51 28.30 -10.99
CA TYR A 339 2.21 27.51 -9.79
C TYR A 339 0.74 27.12 -9.78
N GLU A 340 0.46 25.84 -9.56
CA GLU A 340 -0.89 25.36 -9.29
C GLU A 340 -1.21 25.61 -7.80
N THR A 341 -2.19 26.43 -7.49
CA THR A 341 -2.63 26.70 -6.12
C THR A 341 -4.07 26.24 -5.91
N ILE A 342 -4.33 25.51 -4.82
CA ILE A 342 -5.69 25.11 -4.45
C ILE A 342 -6.40 26.33 -3.88
N VAL A 343 -7.52 26.72 -4.51
CA VAL A 343 -8.29 27.90 -4.09
C VAL A 343 -9.32 27.52 -3.04
N ASN A 344 -10.08 26.47 -3.32
CA ASN A 344 -11.16 25.97 -2.47
C ASN A 344 -11.39 24.47 -2.75
N VAL A 345 -11.85 23.74 -1.74
CA VAL A 345 -12.20 22.33 -1.82
C VAL A 345 -13.67 22.15 -1.50
N LYS A 346 -14.39 21.39 -2.34
CA LYS A 346 -15.78 21.02 -2.05
C LYS A 346 -15.84 19.91 -1.01
N GLU A 347 -16.03 20.28 0.24
CA GLU A 347 -16.17 19.33 1.34
C GLU A 347 -17.55 18.66 1.35
N THR A 348 -17.62 17.41 0.89
CA THR A 348 -18.87 16.64 0.83
C THR A 348 -18.74 15.26 1.49
N ARG A 349 -19.85 14.76 2.06
CA ARG A 349 -19.96 13.37 2.54
C ARG A 349 -20.44 12.41 1.46
N LEU A 350 -21.04 12.95 0.40
CA LEU A 350 -21.70 12.17 -0.64
C LEU A 350 -20.72 11.33 -1.45
N THR A 351 -19.50 11.82 -1.67
CA THR A 351 -18.48 11.08 -2.43
C THR A 351 -18.00 9.83 -1.70
N THR A 352 -17.70 9.92 -0.40
CA THR A 352 -17.29 8.76 0.40
C THR A 352 -18.44 7.80 0.68
N LEU A 353 -19.67 8.32 0.90
CA LEU A 353 -20.87 7.49 0.96
C LEU A 353 -21.10 6.73 -0.35
N GLY A 354 -21.11 7.44 -1.48
CA GLY A 354 -21.30 6.87 -2.80
C GLY A 354 -20.24 5.83 -3.14
N ALA A 355 -18.97 6.13 -2.88
CA ALA A 355 -17.87 5.18 -3.05
C ALA A 355 -18.07 3.91 -2.20
N SER A 356 -18.47 4.05 -0.92
CA SER A 356 -18.69 2.92 -0.03
C SER A 356 -19.87 2.04 -0.45
N ILE A 357 -20.96 2.65 -0.96
CA ILE A 357 -22.11 1.95 -1.54
C ILE A 357 -21.69 1.20 -2.81
N LEU A 358 -20.93 1.84 -3.70
CA LEU A 358 -20.43 1.22 -4.94
C LEU A 358 -19.48 0.06 -4.66
N VAL A 359 -18.61 0.17 -3.64
CA VAL A 359 -17.78 -0.96 -3.18
C VAL A 359 -18.66 -2.09 -2.63
N GLY A 360 -19.76 -1.79 -1.94
CA GLY A 360 -20.75 -2.79 -1.51
C GLY A 360 -21.41 -3.49 -2.70
N PHE A 361 -21.89 -2.70 -3.67
CA PHE A 361 -22.49 -3.22 -4.90
C PHE A 361 -21.51 -4.06 -5.72
N SER A 362 -20.21 -3.77 -5.66
CA SER A 362 -19.17 -4.56 -6.33
C SER A 362 -19.13 -6.02 -5.88
N LEU A 363 -19.68 -6.37 -4.70
CA LEU A 363 -19.85 -7.76 -4.26
C LEU A 363 -20.80 -8.55 -5.17
N LEU A 364 -21.85 -7.91 -5.70
CA LEU A 364 -22.78 -8.51 -6.66
C LEU A 364 -22.14 -8.66 -8.05
N LEU A 365 -21.14 -7.81 -8.34
CA LEU A 365 -20.37 -7.79 -9.58
C LEU A 365 -19.11 -8.69 -9.52
N LEU A 366 -18.81 -9.30 -8.36
CA LEU A 366 -17.71 -10.25 -8.22
C LEU A 366 -17.76 -11.45 -9.17
N PRO A 367 -18.91 -12.13 -9.41
CA PRO A 367 -18.90 -13.38 -10.17
C PRO A 367 -18.63 -13.20 -11.66
N VAL A 368 -19.08 -12.11 -12.30
CA VAL A 368 -19.10 -12.07 -13.79
C VAL A 368 -18.33 -10.90 -14.40
N PRO A 369 -18.42 -9.63 -13.97
CA PRO A 369 -17.54 -8.59 -14.54
C PRO A 369 -16.18 -8.44 -13.84
N LEU A 370 -16.09 -8.53 -12.50
CA LEU A 370 -14.83 -8.24 -11.81
C LEU A 370 -13.76 -9.32 -12.00
N GLN A 371 -14.16 -10.55 -12.33
CA GLN A 371 -13.25 -11.64 -12.68
C GLN A 371 -12.55 -11.45 -14.03
N TRP A 372 -13.01 -10.51 -14.87
CA TRP A 372 -12.36 -10.20 -16.14
C TRP A 372 -11.11 -9.34 -15.95
N ILE A 373 -10.94 -8.68 -14.81
CA ILE A 373 -9.77 -7.88 -14.51
C ILE A 373 -8.61 -8.84 -14.15
N PRO A 374 -7.56 -8.94 -14.97
CA PRO A 374 -6.45 -9.82 -14.69
C PRO A 374 -5.50 -9.17 -13.66
N LYS A 375 -4.87 -9.96 -12.79
CA LYS A 375 -3.94 -9.43 -11.78
C LYS A 375 -2.81 -8.52 -12.31
N PRO A 376 -2.21 -8.77 -13.50
CA PRO A 376 -1.17 -7.90 -14.04
C PRO A 376 -1.60 -6.45 -14.28
N VAL A 377 -2.88 -6.20 -14.61
CA VAL A 377 -3.43 -4.84 -14.72
C VAL A 377 -3.36 -4.12 -13.37
N LEU A 378 -3.65 -4.83 -12.26
CA LEU A 378 -3.54 -4.25 -10.92
C LEU A 378 -2.09 -3.94 -10.51
N TYR A 379 -1.12 -4.73 -10.97
CA TYR A 379 0.29 -4.38 -10.76
C TYR A 379 0.68 -3.12 -11.52
N GLY A 380 0.12 -2.90 -12.72
CA GLY A 380 0.28 -1.63 -13.45
C GLY A 380 -0.34 -0.44 -12.71
N LEU A 381 -1.51 -0.64 -12.11
CA LEU A 381 -2.16 0.32 -11.20
C LEU A 381 -1.26 0.66 -9.98
N PHE A 382 -0.65 -0.34 -9.33
CA PHE A 382 0.28 -0.10 -8.22
C PHE A 382 1.51 0.71 -8.63
N LEU A 383 2.06 0.42 -9.81
CA LEU A 383 3.17 1.21 -10.36
C LEU A 383 2.76 2.65 -10.66
N TYR A 384 1.56 2.87 -11.19
CA TYR A 384 1.04 4.22 -11.44
C TYR A 384 0.89 5.03 -10.15
N ILE A 385 0.29 4.43 -9.11
CA ILE A 385 0.13 5.08 -7.80
C ILE A 385 1.51 5.41 -7.20
N ALA A 386 2.48 4.50 -7.33
CA ALA A 386 3.83 4.75 -6.86
C ALA A 386 4.51 5.90 -7.62
N LEU A 387 4.47 5.91 -8.95
CA LEU A 387 5.10 6.97 -9.76
C LEU A 387 4.50 8.34 -9.49
N THR A 388 3.17 8.45 -9.47
CA THR A 388 2.48 9.72 -9.19
C THR A 388 2.74 10.21 -7.76
N SER A 389 2.90 9.31 -6.79
CA SER A 389 3.28 9.67 -5.42
C SER A 389 4.76 10.04 -5.29
N ILE A 390 5.65 9.53 -6.15
CA ILE A 390 7.07 9.93 -6.22
C ILE A 390 7.19 11.32 -6.83
N ASP A 391 6.46 11.58 -7.92
CA ASP A 391 6.46 12.87 -8.63
C ASP A 391 5.95 14.02 -7.73
N ALA A 392 5.07 13.74 -6.77
CA ALA A 392 4.51 14.73 -5.84
C ALA A 392 5.35 14.93 -4.56
N ASN A 393 6.45 14.20 -4.38
CA ASN A 393 7.19 14.16 -3.11
C ASN A 393 8.44 15.04 -3.13
N GLN A 394 8.48 16.06 -2.27
CA GLN A 394 9.63 16.99 -2.17
C GLN A 394 10.94 16.32 -1.74
N LEU A 395 10.90 15.22 -0.98
CA LEU A 395 12.12 14.45 -0.69
C LEU A 395 12.72 13.90 -1.97
N PHE A 396 11.88 13.39 -2.89
CA PHE A 396 12.35 12.91 -4.18
C PHE A 396 12.88 14.05 -5.06
N GLU A 397 12.22 15.21 -5.06
CA GLU A 397 12.75 16.40 -5.75
C GLU A 397 14.13 16.79 -5.22
N ARG A 398 14.33 16.79 -3.90
CA ARG A 398 15.62 17.08 -3.26
C ARG A 398 16.69 16.01 -3.54
N LEU A 399 16.29 14.75 -3.62
CA LEU A 399 17.16 13.68 -4.07
C LEU A 399 17.57 13.88 -5.53
N ALA A 400 16.65 14.30 -6.41
CA ALA A 400 16.96 14.61 -7.80
C ALA A 400 17.93 15.80 -7.94
N LEU A 401 17.93 16.76 -6.99
CA LEU A 401 18.92 17.86 -6.96
C LEU A 401 20.37 17.37 -6.81
N LEU A 402 20.61 16.18 -6.22
CA LEU A 402 21.96 15.60 -6.15
C LEU A 402 22.51 15.23 -7.54
N PHE A 403 21.63 14.94 -8.49
CA PHE A 403 21.99 14.58 -9.87
C PHE A 403 21.89 15.77 -10.83
N LYS A 404 21.40 16.93 -10.36
CA LYS A 404 21.18 18.12 -11.17
C LYS A 404 22.37 19.07 -11.06
N ASP A 405 22.74 19.71 -12.17
CA ASP A 405 23.78 20.74 -12.16
C ASP A 405 23.31 21.99 -11.39
N GLN A 406 24.22 22.62 -10.64
CA GLN A 406 23.92 23.73 -9.72
C GLN A 406 23.30 24.93 -10.43
N ALA A 407 23.70 25.19 -11.69
CA ALA A 407 23.16 26.29 -12.50
C ALA A 407 21.67 26.10 -12.85
N SER A 408 21.16 24.86 -12.79
CA SER A 408 19.80 24.52 -13.21
C SER A 408 18.83 24.34 -12.04
N TYR A 409 19.24 24.69 -10.82
CA TYR A 409 18.39 24.53 -9.64
C TYR A 409 17.11 25.38 -9.78
N PRO A 410 15.92 24.77 -9.60
CA PRO A 410 14.69 25.54 -9.65
C PRO A 410 14.67 26.56 -8.51
N PRO A 411 14.12 27.76 -8.72
CA PRO A 411 14.15 28.81 -7.70
C PRO A 411 13.06 28.61 -6.63
N THR A 412 13.08 27.47 -5.92
CA THR A 412 12.10 27.16 -4.86
C THR A 412 12.37 27.96 -3.58
N HIS A 413 11.35 28.06 -2.72
CA HIS A 413 11.38 28.82 -1.47
C HIS A 413 12.57 28.46 -0.56
N TYR A 414 12.88 27.17 -0.41
CA TYR A 414 13.94 26.68 0.48
C TYR A 414 15.34 26.77 -0.15
N ILE A 415 15.47 26.62 -1.47
CA ILE A 415 16.77 26.72 -2.18
C ILE A 415 17.35 28.14 -2.06
N ARG A 416 16.50 29.16 -2.02
CA ARG A 416 16.91 30.57 -1.85
C ARG A 416 17.38 30.90 -0.43
N ARG A 417 16.89 30.19 0.59
CA ARG A 417 17.09 30.53 2.01
C ARG A 417 18.15 29.66 2.71
N VAL A 418 18.38 28.44 2.22
CA VAL A 418 19.22 27.45 2.88
C VAL A 418 20.47 27.17 2.04
N PRO A 419 21.67 27.14 2.63
CA PRO A 419 22.88 26.78 1.90
C PRO A 419 22.81 25.32 1.39
N GLN A 420 23.18 25.10 0.13
CA GLN A 420 23.02 23.83 -0.59
C GLN A 420 23.58 22.62 0.17
N ARG A 421 24.77 22.74 0.79
CA ARG A 421 25.37 21.65 1.58
C ARG A 421 24.44 21.17 2.69
N LYS A 422 23.73 22.07 3.37
CA LYS A 422 22.80 21.71 4.46
C LYS A 422 21.56 21.00 3.92
N ILE A 423 21.10 21.35 2.71
CA ILE A 423 20.01 20.64 2.03
C ILE A 423 20.42 19.18 1.75
N HIS A 424 21.64 18.95 1.26
CA HIS A 424 22.12 17.59 0.99
C HIS A 424 22.35 16.78 2.27
N TYR A 425 22.89 17.39 3.35
CA TYR A 425 22.98 16.71 4.65
C TYR A 425 21.61 16.30 5.20
N PHE A 426 20.62 17.20 5.10
CA PHE A 426 19.25 16.91 5.50
C PHE A 426 18.65 15.74 4.69
N THR A 427 18.77 15.81 3.37
CA THR A 427 18.26 14.78 2.44
C THR A 427 18.94 13.43 2.70
N GLY A 428 20.26 13.41 2.91
CA GLY A 428 21.00 12.19 3.25
C GLY A 428 20.52 11.54 4.56
N LEU A 429 20.18 12.35 5.57
CA LEU A 429 19.62 11.83 6.82
C LEU A 429 18.19 11.31 6.64
N GLN A 430 17.34 11.97 5.85
CA GLN A 430 16.01 11.43 5.50
C GLN A 430 16.12 10.11 4.74
N ILE A 431 17.07 9.97 3.79
CA ILE A 431 17.31 8.72 3.07
C ILE A 431 17.79 7.62 4.01
N LEU A 432 18.64 7.93 5.00
CA LEU A 432 19.04 6.97 6.02
C LEU A 432 17.85 6.47 6.84
N GLN A 433 16.95 7.38 7.24
CA GLN A 433 15.72 7.01 7.95
C GLN A 433 14.78 6.17 7.08
N LEU A 434 14.64 6.52 5.80
CA LEU A 434 13.87 5.74 4.82
C LEU A 434 14.46 4.34 4.63
N LEU A 435 15.78 4.21 4.53
CA LEU A 435 16.47 2.92 4.41
C LEU A 435 16.22 2.06 5.65
N LEU A 436 16.32 2.65 6.85
CA LEU A 436 15.99 1.97 8.10
C LEU A 436 14.54 1.46 8.06
N LEU A 437 13.59 2.30 7.66
CA LEU A 437 12.18 1.93 7.56
C LEU A 437 11.96 0.78 6.55
N CYS A 438 12.61 0.85 5.38
CA CYS A 438 12.60 -0.22 4.38
C CYS A 438 13.21 -1.52 4.91
N ALA A 439 14.34 -1.47 5.61
CA ALA A 439 15.03 -2.66 6.12
C ALA A 439 14.15 -3.48 7.07
N PHE A 440 13.42 -2.83 7.97
CA PHE A 440 12.51 -3.51 8.90
C PHE A 440 11.16 -3.83 8.26
N GLY A 441 10.56 -2.89 7.52
CA GLY A 441 9.25 -3.05 6.89
C GLY A 441 9.22 -4.12 5.80
N MET A 442 10.32 -4.28 5.06
CA MET A 442 10.44 -5.23 3.94
C MET A 442 11.25 -6.48 4.28
N SER A 443 11.60 -6.66 5.55
CA SER A 443 12.33 -7.83 6.04
C SER A 443 11.60 -9.15 5.70
N PRO A 444 12.30 -10.28 5.53
CA PRO A 444 11.63 -11.56 5.33
C PRO A 444 11.01 -12.11 6.63
N LEU A 445 11.55 -11.70 7.79
CA LEU A 445 11.14 -12.21 9.10
C LEU A 445 9.81 -11.56 9.55
N PRO A 446 8.75 -12.35 9.83
CA PRO A 446 7.45 -11.84 10.31
C PRO A 446 7.58 -10.94 11.55
N TYR A 447 8.42 -11.34 12.50
CA TYR A 447 8.62 -10.63 13.76
C TYR A 447 9.26 -9.25 13.61
N MET A 448 10.16 -9.07 12.64
CA MET A 448 10.83 -7.78 12.40
C MET A 448 9.85 -6.73 11.85
N LYS A 449 8.82 -7.17 11.14
CA LYS A 449 7.75 -6.30 10.61
C LYS A 449 6.87 -5.72 11.72
N MET A 450 6.79 -6.39 12.88
CA MET A 450 6.02 -5.89 14.02
C MET A 450 6.63 -4.64 14.66
N ILE A 451 7.93 -4.41 14.45
CA ILE A 451 8.66 -3.25 14.99
C ILE A 451 8.40 -1.99 14.14
N PHE A 452 7.82 -2.14 12.95
CA PHE A 452 7.56 -1.05 12.01
C PHE A 452 6.85 0.17 12.64
N PRO A 453 5.76 0.03 13.43
CA PRO A 453 5.09 1.18 14.05
C PRO A 453 5.98 1.91 15.06
N LEU A 454 6.85 1.18 15.77
CA LEU A 454 7.78 1.78 16.73
C LEU A 454 8.85 2.61 16.04
N ILE A 455 9.34 2.17 14.87
CA ILE A 455 10.31 2.92 14.07
C ILE A 455 9.69 4.22 13.57
N MET A 456 8.43 4.17 13.11
CA MET A 456 7.69 5.36 12.69
C MET A 456 7.60 6.41 13.80
N ILE A 457 7.28 5.99 15.04
CA ILE A 457 7.27 6.90 16.20
C ILE A 457 8.68 7.40 16.51
N ALA A 458 9.69 6.53 16.43
CA ALA A 458 11.08 6.89 16.71
C ALA A 458 11.65 7.94 15.74
N MET A 459 11.04 8.16 14.58
CA MET A 459 11.43 9.25 13.67
C MET A 459 11.17 10.64 14.27
N ILE A 460 10.14 10.78 15.12
CA ILE A 460 9.80 12.05 15.78
C ILE A 460 10.95 12.57 16.68
N PRO A 461 11.45 11.80 17.67
CA PRO A 461 12.54 12.28 18.51
C PRO A 461 13.83 12.49 17.71
N ILE A 462 14.07 11.75 16.62
CA ILE A 462 15.20 12.01 15.73
C ILE A 462 15.06 13.41 15.10
N ARG A 463 13.86 13.77 14.62
CA ARG A 463 13.58 15.08 14.03
C ARG A 463 13.75 16.24 15.00
N TYR A 464 13.35 16.08 16.27
CA TYR A 464 13.37 17.15 17.28
C TYR A 464 14.63 17.21 18.13
N LYS A 465 15.32 16.09 18.39
CA LYS A 465 16.51 16.05 19.26
C LYS A 465 17.81 15.95 18.47
N LEU A 466 17.84 15.16 17.40
CA LEU A 466 19.07 14.93 16.62
C LEU A 466 19.26 16.00 15.56
N LEU A 467 18.20 16.33 14.80
CA LEU A 467 18.31 17.23 13.66
C LEU A 467 18.73 18.67 14.01
N PRO A 468 18.18 19.30 15.07
CA PRO A 468 18.61 20.64 15.49
C PRO A 468 20.05 20.71 16.00
N ARG A 469 20.67 19.58 16.34
CA ARG A 469 22.11 19.53 16.70
C ARG A 469 23.02 19.60 15.48
N ILE A 470 22.53 19.23 14.29
CA ILE A 470 23.31 19.13 13.05
C ILE A 470 23.04 20.33 12.13
N ILE A 471 21.79 20.80 12.10
CA ILE A 471 21.30 21.87 11.23
C ILE A 471 20.58 22.89 12.10
N GLU A 472 20.85 24.18 11.87
CA GLU A 472 20.17 25.26 12.58
C GLU A 472 18.65 25.20 12.38
N ALA A 473 17.90 25.48 13.44
CA ALA A 473 16.44 25.42 13.45
C ALA A 473 15.81 26.28 12.34
N LYS A 474 16.38 27.46 12.06
CA LYS A 474 15.92 28.35 10.99
C LYS A 474 15.92 27.68 9.60
N TYR A 475 16.94 26.87 9.30
CA TYR A 475 17.01 26.17 8.01
C TYR A 475 16.05 24.98 7.98
N LEU A 476 15.90 24.29 9.11
CA LEU A 476 14.94 23.19 9.27
C LEU A 476 13.51 23.69 9.05
N ASP A 477 13.14 24.82 9.65
CA ASP A 477 11.83 25.43 9.47
C ASP A 477 11.65 25.92 8.03
N ALA A 478 12.69 26.47 7.39
CA ALA A 478 12.60 26.88 5.98
C ALA A 478 12.43 25.70 4.99
N MET A 479 12.93 24.51 5.34
CA MET A 479 12.77 23.29 4.55
C MET A 479 11.44 22.57 4.80
N ASP A 480 10.88 22.73 5.99
CA ASP A 480 9.54 22.20 6.33
C ASP A 480 8.43 23.22 6.05
N ALA A 481 8.76 24.50 5.84
CA ALA A 481 7.82 25.56 5.54
C ALA A 481 7.13 25.32 4.19
N GLU A 482 5.81 25.48 4.23
CA GLU A 482 4.93 25.46 3.08
C GLU A 482 5.08 26.78 2.30
N HIS A 483 4.79 26.74 0.98
CA HIS A 483 5.00 27.88 0.08
C HIS A 483 4.08 29.06 0.38
#